data_AF-A0A923ML27-F1
#
_entry.id   AF-A0A923ML27-F1
#
_cell.length_a   1.000
_cell.length_b   1.000
_cell.length_c   1.000
_cell.angle_alpha   90.00
_cell.angle_beta   90.00
_cell.angle_gamma   90.00
#
_symmetry.space_group_name_H-M   'P 1'
#
loop_
_entity.id
_entity.type
_entity.pdbx_description
1 polymer ?
#
loop_
_entity_poly.entity_id
_entity_poly.type
_entity_poly.pdbx_seq_one_letter_code
_entity_poly.pdbx_strand_id
1 'polypeptide(L)'
;MTIASMQRCAQAAEVCAAACDAALAADDSYTRPGTEPYAAGHLALVSCGAVCSLVVAAVREGDGDLELLRWCAETCSQCASGERPEHMPPAAWSLVTRACMRCAIACQAVVDHVAHFARQAIEASRDTDFHNLEA
;
A
#
# COMPACT_ATOMS: atom_id res chain seq x y z
N MET A 1 -14.48 7.91 8.63
CA MET A 1 -13.05 7.53 8.57
C MET A 1 -12.42 7.91 9.90
N THR A 2 -11.67 7.03 10.57
CA THR A 2 -11.04 7.38 11.85
C THR A 2 -9.58 7.72 11.63
N ILE A 3 -9.07 8.75 12.33
CA ILE A 3 -7.64 9.11 12.32
C ILE A 3 -6.77 7.88 12.64
N ALA A 4 -7.26 7.00 13.52
CA ALA A 4 -6.60 5.75 13.88
C ALA A 4 -6.43 4.76 12.72
N SER A 5 -7.38 4.67 11.76
CA SER A 5 -7.22 3.78 10.60
C SER A 5 -6.16 4.31 9.63
N MET A 6 -6.15 5.61 9.38
CA MET A 6 -5.14 6.28 8.55
C MET A 6 -3.74 6.12 9.14
N GLN A 7 -3.58 6.34 10.46
CA GLN A 7 -2.31 6.16 11.15
C GLN A 7 -1.79 4.72 11.11
N ARG A 8 -2.69 3.72 11.18
CA ARG A 8 -2.28 2.31 11.04
C ARG A 8 -1.79 1.97 9.64
N CYS A 9 -2.43 2.48 8.58
CA CYS A 9 -1.92 2.31 7.22
C CYS A 9 -0.56 3.02 7.05
N ALA A 10 -0.42 4.27 7.51
CA ALA A 10 0.86 4.99 7.43
C ALA A 10 1.99 4.26 8.17
N GLN A 11 1.74 3.76 9.38
CA GLN A 11 2.73 2.99 10.12
C GLN A 11 3.12 1.69 9.39
N ALA A 12 2.15 1.01 8.78
CA ALA A 12 2.44 -0.19 7.99
C ALA A 12 3.24 0.14 6.72
N ALA A 13 2.94 1.27 6.07
CA ALA A 13 3.66 1.77 4.91
C ALA A 13 5.11 2.15 5.26
N GLU A 14 5.35 2.79 6.41
CA GLU A 14 6.70 3.11 6.87
C GLU A 14 7.56 1.85 7.09
N VAL A 15 6.99 0.82 7.72
CA VAL A 15 7.66 -0.48 7.89
C VAL A 15 7.89 -1.18 6.55
N CYS A 16 6.93 -1.06 5.62
CA CYS A 16 7.02 -1.64 4.28
C CYS A 16 8.14 -1.01 3.46
N ALA A 17 8.19 0.33 3.40
CA ALA A 17 9.24 1.07 2.71
C ALA A 17 10.63 0.69 3.24
N ALA A 18 10.81 0.69 4.56
CA ALA A 18 12.08 0.30 5.18
C ALA A 18 12.48 -1.14 4.86
N ALA A 19 11.52 -2.08 4.78
CA ALA A 19 11.80 -3.45 4.40
C ALA A 19 12.21 -3.58 2.93
N CYS A 20 11.54 -2.85 2.02
CA CYS A 20 11.90 -2.80 0.60
C CYS A 20 13.30 -2.22 0.38
N ASP A 21 13.62 -1.11 1.05
CA ASP A 21 14.94 -0.47 0.97
C ASP A 21 16.05 -1.37 1.51
N ALA A 22 15.80 -2.02 2.66
CA ALA A 22 16.75 -2.97 3.24
C ALA A 22 16.98 -4.19 2.32
N ALA A 23 15.94 -4.65 1.63
CA ALA A 23 16.06 -5.75 0.68
C ALA A 23 16.86 -5.35 -0.57
N LEU A 24 16.61 -4.16 -1.11
CA LEU A 24 17.40 -3.60 -2.21
C LEU A 24 18.87 -3.42 -1.82
N ALA A 25 19.15 -2.94 -0.59
CA ALA A 25 20.50 -2.79 -0.08
C ALA A 25 21.21 -4.13 0.20
N ALA A 26 20.46 -5.19 0.52
CA ALA A 26 21.00 -6.52 0.73
C ALA A 26 21.31 -7.26 -0.58
N ASP A 27 20.85 -6.74 -1.71
CA ASP A 27 21.13 -7.30 -3.03
C ASP A 27 22.36 -6.65 -3.65
N ASP A 28 23.47 -7.38 -3.64
CA ASP A 28 24.78 -6.95 -4.16
C ASP A 28 24.75 -6.61 -5.67
N SER A 29 23.74 -7.11 -6.40
CA SER A 29 23.55 -6.79 -7.83
C SER A 29 23.04 -5.37 -8.07
N TYR A 30 22.30 -4.78 -7.12
CA TYR A 30 21.77 -3.42 -7.25
C TYR A 30 22.88 -2.35 -7.11
N THR A 31 23.91 -2.63 -6.30
CA THR A 31 25.02 -1.70 -6.06
C THR A 31 26.11 -1.72 -7.12
N ARG A 32 26.06 -2.65 -8.09
CA ARG A 32 27.10 -2.79 -9.13
C ARG A 32 26.59 -2.29 -10.49
N PRO A 33 27.07 -1.12 -10.98
CA PRO A 33 26.68 -0.64 -12.30
C PRO A 33 27.21 -1.60 -13.38
N GLY A 34 26.29 -2.24 -14.10
CA GLY A 34 26.53 -2.62 -15.49
C GLY A 34 26.51 -4.10 -15.88
N THR A 35 25.66 -4.99 -15.34
CA THR A 35 25.56 -6.33 -15.99
C THR A 35 24.21 -6.92 -16.35
N GLU A 36 23.03 -6.61 -15.80
CA GLU A 36 21.79 -7.25 -16.28
C GLU A 36 20.53 -6.36 -16.22
N PRO A 37 19.50 -6.59 -17.06
CA PRO A 37 18.21 -5.92 -16.91
C PRO A 37 17.68 -6.17 -15.48
N TYR A 38 17.23 -5.11 -14.80
CA TYR A 38 16.61 -5.23 -13.48
C TYR A 38 15.53 -6.32 -13.52
N ALA A 39 15.67 -7.35 -12.69
CA ALA A 39 14.65 -8.38 -12.58
C ALA A 39 13.31 -7.73 -12.17
N ALA A 40 12.19 -8.27 -12.64
CA ALA A 40 10.87 -7.72 -12.33
C ALA A 40 10.64 -7.53 -10.80
N GLY A 41 11.24 -8.41 -9.98
CA GLY A 41 11.23 -8.28 -8.53
C GLY A 41 11.92 -7.02 -7.99
N HIS A 42 13.00 -6.53 -8.61
CA HIS A 42 13.65 -5.27 -8.22
C HIS A 42 12.77 -4.06 -8.47
N LEU A 43 12.16 -4.00 -9.65
CA LEU A 43 11.25 -2.91 -10.01
C LEU A 43 10.04 -2.88 -9.06
N ALA A 44 9.53 -4.06 -8.68
CA ALA A 44 8.45 -4.17 -7.70
C ALA A 44 8.85 -3.67 -6.30
N LEU A 45 10.09 -3.89 -5.85
CA LEU A 45 10.59 -3.37 -4.58
C LEU A 45 10.70 -1.84 -4.59
N VAL A 46 11.27 -1.28 -5.67
CA VAL A 46 11.43 0.17 -5.83
C VAL A 46 10.07 0.87 -5.90
N SER A 47 9.13 0.35 -6.70
CA SER A 47 7.80 0.94 -6.81
C SER A 47 7.01 0.85 -5.50
N CYS A 48 7.11 -0.29 -4.80
CA CYS A 48 6.49 -0.49 -3.49
C CYS A 48 7.04 0.49 -2.44
N GLY A 49 8.37 0.60 -2.32
CA GLY A 49 9.01 1.53 -1.38
C GLY A 49 8.64 2.98 -1.65
N ALA A 50 8.60 3.39 -2.92
CA ALA A 50 8.23 4.74 -3.33
C ALA A 50 6.77 5.07 -2.98
N VAL A 51 5.80 4.22 -3.34
CA VAL A 51 4.38 4.49 -3.06
C VAL A 51 4.09 4.46 -1.56
N CYS A 52 4.72 3.57 -0.79
CA CYS A 52 4.60 3.56 0.66
C CYS A 52 5.12 4.87 1.29
N SER A 53 6.24 5.40 0.79
CA SER A 53 6.80 6.67 1.26
C SER A 53 5.87 7.85 0.96
N LEU A 54 5.22 7.86 -0.21
CA LEU A 54 4.21 8.86 -0.56
C LEU A 54 2.99 8.80 0.37
N VAL A 55 2.49 7.60 0.70
CA VAL A 55 1.40 7.45 1.68
C VAL A 55 1.79 8.00 3.04
N VAL A 56 3.00 7.72 3.51
CA VAL A 56 3.49 8.25 4.80
C VAL A 56 3.49 9.79 4.79
N ALA A 57 3.98 10.39 3.71
CA ALA A 57 3.98 11.85 3.54
C ALA A 57 2.56 12.41 3.52
N ALA A 58 1.68 11.87 2.67
CA ALA A 58 0.29 12.30 2.54
C ALA A 58 -0.44 12.25 3.88
N VAL A 59 -0.38 11.11 4.60
CA VAL A 59 -1.04 10.97 5.90
C VAL A 59 -0.47 11.93 6.96
N ARG A 60 0.84 12.22 6.93
CA ARG A 60 1.47 13.19 7.86
C ARG A 60 1.06 14.62 7.56
N GLU A 61 0.89 14.97 6.28
CA GLU A 61 0.40 16.28 5.83
C GLU A 61 -1.11 16.44 6.02
N GLY A 62 -1.80 15.36 6.43
CA GLY A 62 -3.25 15.31 6.59
C GLY A 62 -3.98 15.12 5.27
N ASP A 63 -3.24 14.85 4.20
CA ASP A 63 -3.79 14.56 2.89
C ASP A 63 -4.34 13.14 2.85
N GLY A 64 -5.63 13.04 2.59
CA GLY A 64 -6.43 11.81 2.68
C GLY A 64 -6.67 11.18 1.32
N ASP A 65 -5.66 11.21 0.43
CA ASP A 65 -5.80 10.75 -0.95
C ASP A 65 -6.09 9.24 -1.01
N LEU A 66 -7.35 8.92 -1.28
CA LEU A 66 -7.85 7.55 -1.37
C LEU A 66 -7.31 6.81 -2.59
N GLU A 67 -6.99 7.53 -3.67
CA GLU A 67 -6.40 6.94 -4.87
C GLU A 67 -4.97 6.49 -4.56
N LEU A 68 -4.20 7.33 -3.87
CA LEU A 68 -2.86 6.97 -3.40
C LEU A 68 -2.88 5.76 -2.46
N LEU A 69 -3.81 5.70 -1.51
CA LEU A 69 -3.96 4.55 -0.60
C LEU A 69 -4.31 3.26 -1.35
N ARG A 70 -5.16 3.35 -2.37
CA ARG A 70 -5.52 2.23 -3.23
C ARG A 70 -4.31 1.74 -4.02
N TRP A 71 -3.56 2.64 -4.66
CA TRP A 71 -2.33 2.28 -5.37
C TRP A 71 -1.30 1.64 -4.45
N CYS A 72 -1.15 2.16 -3.22
CA CYS A 72 -0.28 1.56 -2.23
C CYS A 72 -0.71 0.12 -1.90
N ALA A 73 -2.01 -0.13 -1.70
CA ALA A 73 -2.52 -1.47 -1.41
C ALA A 73 -2.27 -2.45 -2.57
N GLU A 74 -2.60 -2.03 -3.79
CA GLU A 74 -2.39 -2.83 -5.01
C GLU A 74 -0.89 -3.12 -5.24
N THR A 75 -0.02 -2.10 -5.16
CA THR A 75 1.43 -2.25 -5.35
C THR A 75 2.07 -3.14 -4.30
N CYS A 76 1.69 -2.98 -3.02
CA CYS A 76 2.17 -3.84 -1.94
C CYS A 76 1.74 -5.30 -2.15
N SER A 77 0.49 -5.52 -2.58
CA SER A 77 0.00 -6.87 -2.86
C SER A 77 0.79 -7.54 -4.01
N GLN A 78 1.07 -6.79 -5.08
CA GLN A 78 1.86 -7.26 -6.21
C GLN A 78 3.30 -7.56 -5.79
N CYS A 79 3.94 -6.66 -5.04
CA CYS A 79 5.29 -6.86 -4.51
C CYS A 79 5.36 -8.12 -3.63
N ALA A 80 4.39 -8.33 -2.74
CA ALA A 80 4.34 -9.53 -1.89
C ALA A 80 4.16 -10.83 -2.68
N SER A 81 3.40 -10.79 -3.77
CA SER A 81 3.13 -11.94 -4.64
C SER A 81 4.19 -12.19 -5.71
N GLY A 82 5.10 -11.23 -5.88
CA GLY A 82 6.12 -11.27 -6.92
C GLY A 82 7.16 -12.37 -6.70
N GLU A 83 8.01 -12.54 -7.70
CA GLU A 83 9.14 -13.46 -7.59
C GLU A 83 10.28 -12.81 -6.81
N ARG A 84 10.88 -13.60 -5.92
CA ARG A 84 12.09 -13.20 -5.20
C ARG A 84 13.23 -12.98 -6.22
N PRO A 85 13.93 -11.84 -6.19
CA PRO A 85 15.13 -11.67 -7.00
C PRO A 85 16.18 -12.75 -6.71
N GLU A 86 16.85 -13.26 -7.74
CA GLU A 86 17.73 -14.45 -7.64
C GLU A 86 18.83 -14.29 -6.58
N HIS A 87 19.42 -13.09 -6.50
CA HIS A 87 20.52 -12.75 -5.60
C HIS A 87 20.06 -12.29 -4.20
N MET A 88 18.75 -12.20 -3.97
CA MET A 88 18.23 -11.71 -2.70
C MET A 88 18.20 -12.81 -1.63
N PRO A 89 18.74 -12.55 -0.43
CA PRO A 89 18.70 -13.52 0.66
C PRO A 89 17.25 -13.85 1.05
N PRO A 90 16.91 -15.14 1.31
CA PRO A 90 15.55 -15.57 1.57
C PRO A 90 14.93 -14.95 2.84
N ALA A 91 15.78 -14.61 3.82
CA ALA A 91 15.37 -13.89 5.02
C ALA A 91 14.91 -12.45 4.73
N ALA A 92 15.58 -11.75 3.82
CA ALA A 92 15.18 -10.40 3.39
C ALA A 92 13.86 -10.45 2.63
N TRP A 93 13.71 -11.40 1.69
CA TRP A 93 12.46 -11.58 0.96
C TRP A 93 11.28 -11.89 1.89
N SER A 94 11.46 -12.80 2.86
CA SER A 94 10.43 -13.12 3.85
C SER A 94 10.02 -11.93 4.73
N LEU A 95 10.93 -10.97 4.95
CA LEU A 95 10.62 -9.72 5.65
C LEU A 95 9.77 -8.81 4.75
N VAL A 96 10.19 -8.61 3.49
CA VAL A 96 9.44 -7.84 2.49
C VAL A 96 8.03 -8.38 2.34
N THR A 97 7.85 -9.66 2.03
CA THR A 97 6.53 -10.26 1.80
C THR A 97 5.59 -10.02 2.98
N ARG A 98 6.08 -10.17 4.23
CA ARG A 98 5.28 -9.90 5.43
C ARG A 98 4.94 -8.42 5.61
N ALA A 99 5.90 -7.53 5.38
CA ALA A 99 5.68 -6.08 5.49
C ALA A 99 4.69 -5.60 4.42
N CYS A 100 4.89 -6.00 3.16
CA CYS A 100 4.01 -5.71 2.04
C CYS A 100 2.58 -6.23 2.26
N MET A 101 2.39 -7.48 2.70
CA MET A 101 1.05 -7.99 3.00
C MET A 101 0.35 -7.20 4.10
N ARG A 102 1.07 -6.84 5.18
CA ARG A 102 0.50 -6.04 6.27
C ARG A 102 0.12 -4.64 5.81
N CYS A 103 0.95 -4.02 4.98
CA CYS A 103 0.66 -2.71 4.39
C CYS A 103 -0.55 -2.78 3.46
N ALA A 104 -0.60 -3.76 2.56
CA ALA A 104 -1.72 -3.96 1.65
C ALA A 104 -3.06 -4.08 2.40
N ILE A 105 -3.11 -4.94 3.43
CA ILE A 105 -4.31 -5.13 4.25
C ILE A 105 -4.69 -3.83 4.98
N ALA A 106 -3.73 -3.14 5.58
CA ALA A 106 -4.00 -1.93 6.37
C ALA A 106 -4.55 -0.79 5.49
N CYS A 107 -3.97 -0.59 4.31
CA CYS A 107 -4.40 0.48 3.41
C CYS A 107 -5.70 0.13 2.67
N GLN A 108 -5.90 -1.15 2.28
CA GLN A 108 -7.18 -1.61 1.72
C GLN A 108 -8.33 -1.43 2.72
N ALA A 109 -8.10 -1.71 4.02
CA ALA A 109 -9.13 -1.51 5.04
C ALA A 109 -9.60 -0.05 5.14
N VAL A 110 -8.74 0.93 4.85
CA VAL A 110 -9.14 2.35 4.80
C VAL A 110 -10.01 2.61 3.57
N VAL A 111 -9.59 2.11 2.41
CA VAL A 111 -10.34 2.24 1.14
C VAL A 111 -11.74 1.64 1.28
N ASP A 112 -11.83 0.42 1.81
CA ASP A 112 -13.09 -0.28 2.03
C ASP A 112 -14.01 0.45 3.00
N HIS A 113 -13.43 1.02 4.06
CA HIS A 113 -14.18 1.81 5.02
C HIS A 113 -14.82 3.03 4.34
N VAL A 114 -14.11 3.77 3.50
CA VAL A 114 -14.73 4.92 2.80
C VAL A 114 -15.78 4.46 1.80
N ALA A 115 -15.52 3.39 1.04
CA ALA A 115 -16.50 2.83 0.11
C ALA A 115 -17.79 2.37 0.80
N HIS A 116 -17.68 1.79 2.01
CA HIS A 116 -18.84 1.40 2.80
C HIS A 116 -19.69 2.60 3.24
N PHE A 117 -19.06 3.65 3.77
CA PHE A 117 -19.77 4.87 4.18
C PHE A 117 -20.45 5.57 3.00
N ALA A 118 -19.79 5.62 1.84
CA ALA A 118 -20.38 6.18 0.63
C ALA A 118 -21.66 5.44 0.21
N ARG A 119 -21.64 4.09 0.24
CA ARG A 119 -22.83 3.27 -0.06
C ARG A 119 -23.98 3.55 0.92
N GLN A 120 -23.70 3.57 2.22
CA GLN A 120 -24.70 3.85 3.25
C GLN A 120 -25.36 5.23 3.08
N ALA A 121 -24.58 6.26 2.72
CA ALA A 121 -25.12 7.59 2.49
C ALA A 121 -26.07 7.63 1.27
N ILE A 122 -25.73 6.92 0.20
CA ILE A 122 -26.56 6.81 -1.01
C ILE A 122 -27.88 6.07 -0.73
N GLU A 123 -27.82 5.00 0.07
CA GLU A 123 -29.02 4.25 0.49
C GLU A 123 -29.92 5.14 1.36
N ALA A 124 -29.36 5.84 2.35
CA ALA A 124 -30.12 6.74 3.21
C ALA A 124 -30.78 7.91 2.44
N SER A 125 -30.13 8.46 1.40
CA SER A 125 -30.75 9.50 0.58
C SER A 125 -31.93 8.97 -0.24
N ARG A 126 -31.84 7.74 -0.75
CA ARG A 126 -32.95 7.12 -1.50
C ARG A 126 -34.17 6.89 -0.64
N ASP A 127 -33.99 6.44 0.60
CA ASP A 127 -35.10 6.22 1.53
C ASP A 127 -35.79 7.55 1.90
N THR A 128 -35.00 8.63 2.02
CA THR A 128 -35.53 9.97 2.31
C THR A 128 -36.34 10.53 1.13
N ASP A 129 -35.85 10.37 -0.10
CA ASP A 129 -36.56 10.82 -1.31
C ASP A 129 -37.88 10.06 -1.52
N PHE A 130 -37.92 8.76 -1.19
CA PHE A 130 -39.15 7.96 -1.31
C PHE A 130 -40.21 8.41 -0.31
N HIS A 131 -39.82 8.68 0.95
CA HIS A 131 -40.75 9.18 1.96
C HIS A 131 -41.27 10.60 1.69
N ASN A 132 -40.54 11.43 0.95
CA ASN A 132 -40.99 12.78 0.57
C ASN A 132 -41.95 12.78 -0.63
N LEU A 133 -42.06 11.68 -1.40
CA LEU A 133 -42.97 11.57 -2.53
C LEU A 133 -44.35 11.00 -2.15
N GLU A 134 -44.47 10.41 -0.96
CA GLU A 134 -45.72 9.84 -0.42
C GLU A 134 -46.48 10.80 0.53
N ALA A 135 -45.99 12.04 0.67
CA ALA A 135 -46.59 13.11 1.49
C ALA A 135 -47.18 14.24 0.62
#